data_AF-A0A0C1JTI0-F1
#
_entry.id   AF-A0A0C1JTI0-F1
#
_cell.length_a   1.000
_cell.length_b   1.000
_cell.length_c   1.000
_cell.angle_alpha   90.00
_cell.angle_beta   90.00
_cell.angle_gamma   90.00
#
_symmetry.space_group_name_H-M   'P 1'
#
loop_
_entity.id
_entity.type
_entity.pdbx_description
1 polymer ?
#
loop_
_entity_poly.entity_id
_entity_poly.type
_entity_poly.pdbx_seq_one_letter_code
_entity_poly.pdbx_strand_id
1 'polypeptide(L)' 'MNEYNNERTYTGKYCFGKTPSQTFLDAKHLVPEKMLDKLQLTEIVSAR' A
#
# COMPACT_ATOMS: atom_id res chain seq x y z
N MET A 1 2.00 5.83 -20.25
CA MET A 1 1.97 4.95 -19.06
C MET A 1 3.25 5.06 -18.24
N ASN A 2 4.44 4.94 -18.86
CA ASN A 2 5.73 5.06 -18.14
C ASN A 2 5.90 6.40 -17.43
N GLU A 3 5.71 7.51 -18.16
CA GLU A 3 5.83 8.87 -17.64
C GLU A 3 4.98 9.08 -16.37
N TYR A 4 3.71 8.69 -16.42
CA TYR A 4 2.83 8.82 -15.26
C TYR A 4 3.37 8.05 -14.05
N ASN A 5 3.72 6.76 -14.23
CA ASN A 5 4.08 5.89 -13.13
C ASN A 5 5.46 6.19 -12.53
N ASN A 6 6.41 6.63 -13.35
CA ASN A 6 7.83 6.67 -13.00
C ASN A 6 8.46 8.07 -13.03
N GLU A 7 7.85 9.03 -13.72
CA GLU A 7 8.45 10.36 -13.91
C GLU A 7 7.60 11.45 -13.23
N ARG A 8 6.27 11.30 -13.26
CA ARG A 8 5.36 12.26 -12.64
C ARG A 8 5.28 12.04 -11.14
N THR A 9 5.60 13.08 -10.38
CA THR A 9 5.40 13.10 -8.92
C THR A 9 3.97 13.48 -8.58
N TYR A 10 3.42 12.89 -7.50
CA TYR A 10 2.10 13.27 -7.01
C TYR A 10 2.14 14.62 -6.30
N THR A 11 1.15 15.46 -6.57
CA THR A 11 0.97 16.75 -5.90
C THR A 11 0.03 16.59 -4.71
N GLY A 12 0.52 16.90 -3.51
CA GLY A 12 -0.28 16.84 -2.28
C GLY A 12 0.60 16.93 -1.04
N LYS A 13 0.03 17.46 0.05
CA LYS A 13 0.75 17.70 1.32
C LYS A 13 1.51 16.47 1.83
N TYR A 14 0.96 15.28 1.59
CA TYR A 14 1.51 14.00 2.04
C TYR A 14 2.09 13.14 0.91
N CYS A 15 2.20 13.70 -0.30
CA CYS A 15 2.76 12.99 -1.45
C CYS A 15 4.29 13.09 -1.49
N PHE A 16 4.88 14.10 -0.82
CA PHE A 16 6.32 14.27 -0.63
C PHE A 16 7.16 14.18 -1.92
N GLY A 17 6.59 14.56 -3.06
CA GLY A 17 7.28 14.49 -4.36
C GLY A 17 7.58 13.06 -4.84
N LYS A 18 6.90 12.04 -4.30
CA LYS A 18 7.06 10.65 -4.75
C LYS A 18 6.28 10.39 -6.03
N THR A 19 6.78 9.48 -6.85
CA THR A 19 6.08 8.96 -8.03
C THR A 19 5.01 7.95 -7.61
N PRO A 20 4.06 7.61 -8.50
CA PRO A 20 3.13 6.51 -8.27
C PRO A 20 3.83 5.20 -7.88
N SER A 21 4.89 4.82 -8.61
CA SER A 21 5.61 3.57 -8.37
C SER A 21 6.30 3.56 -7.02
N GLN A 22 6.94 4.67 -6.64
CA GLN A 22 7.56 4.80 -5.32
C GLN A 22 6.52 4.71 -4.20
N THR A 23 5.39 5.41 -4.34
CA THR A 23 4.29 5.38 -3.36
C THR A 23 3.72 3.96 -3.19
N PHE A 24 3.56 3.23 -4.30
CA PHE A 24 3.09 1.85 -4.29
C PHE A 24 4.06 0.92 -3.54
N LEU A 25 5.36 1.04 -3.80
CA LEU A 25 6.38 0.23 -3.12
C LEU A 25 6.49 0.54 -1.63
N ASP A 26 6.41 1.82 -1.26
CA ASP A 26 6.42 2.25 0.15
C ASP A 26 5.24 1.64 0.92
N ALA A 27 4.08 1.53 0.28
CA ALA A 27 2.87 0.96 0.86
C ALA A 27 2.86 -0.58 0.92
N LYS A 28 3.88 -1.27 0.40
CA LYS A 28 3.91 -2.75 0.32
C LYS A 28 3.71 -3.44 1.66
N HIS A 29 4.24 -2.86 2.74
CA HIS A 29 4.11 -3.40 4.10
C HIS A 29 2.66 -3.41 4.61
N LEU A 30 1.77 -2.56 4.07
CA LEU A 30 0.36 -2.51 4.46
C LEU A 30 -0.42 -3.72 3.97
N VAL A 31 0.06 -4.42 2.94
CA VAL A 31 -0.64 -5.59 2.39
C VAL A 31 -0.93 -6.63 3.47
N PRO A 32 0.05 -7.20 4.20
CA PRO A 32 -0.25 -8.17 5.25
C PRO A 32 -1.16 -7.62 6.37
N GLU A 33 -1.10 -6.32 6.68
CA GLU A 33 -1.91 -5.70 7.74
C GLU A 33 -3.38 -5.47 7.33
N LYS A 34 -3.63 -5.29 6.03
CA LYS A 34 -4.95 -4.91 5.49
C LYS A 34 -5.62 -6.02 4.67
N MET A 35 -5.02 -7.20 4.62
CA MET A 35 -5.62 -8.38 3.99
C MET A 35 -6.76 -8.94 4.85
N LEU A 36 -8.00 -8.58 4.53
CA LEU A 36 -9.21 -9.01 5.25
C LEU A 36 -9.31 -10.53 5.40
N ASP A 37 -9.02 -11.29 4.34
CA ASP A 37 -9.04 -12.76 4.35
C ASP A 37 -8.11 -13.35 5.42
N LYS A 38 -6.98 -12.69 5.71
CA LYS A 38 -6.02 -13.11 6.74
C LYS A 38 -6.46 -12.71 8.14
N LEU A 39 -7.11 -11.55 8.28
CA LEU A 39 -7.61 -11.05 9.56
C LEU A 39 -8.75 -11.93 10.11
N GLN A 40 -9.63 -12.42 9.23
CA GLN A 40 -10.72 -13.31 9.62
C GLN A 40 -10.21 -14.68 10.11
N LEU A 41 -9.11 -15.19 9.54
CA LEU A 41 -8.52 -16.45 9.96
C LEU A 41 -7.89 -16.37 11.36
N THR A 42 -7.26 -15.24 11.71
CA THR A 42 -6.65 -15.05 13.03
C THR A 42 -7.67 -14.99 14.16
N GLU A 43 -8.85 -14.39 13.96
CA GLU A 43 -9.88 -14.37 15.00
C GLU A 43 -10.52 -15.75 15.23
N ILE A 44 -10.72 -16.52 14.16
CA ILE A 44 -11.29 -17.87 14.27
C ILE A 44 -10.32 -18.84 14.96
N VAL A 45 -9.01 -18.72 14.69
CA VAL A 45 -7.99 -19.58 15.33
C VAL A 45 -7.73 -19.16 16.78
N SER A 46 -7.82 -17.86 17.12
CA SER A 46 -7.63 -17.40 18.49
C SER A 46 -8.84 -17.63 19.41
N ALA A 47 -10.03 -17.83 18.84
CA ALA A 47 -11.26 -18.13 19.58
C ALA A 47 -11.51 -19.64 19.79
N ARG A 48 -10.60 -20.49 19.32
CA ARG A 48 -10.58 -21.95 19.54
C ARG A 48 -9.45 -22.32 20.49
#